data_AF-G9PPF2-F1
#
_entry.id   AF-G9PPF2-F1
#
_cell.length_a   1.000
_cell.length_b   1.000
_cell.length_c   1.000
_cell.angle_alpha   90.00
_cell.angle_beta   90.00
_cell.angle_gamma   90.00
#
_symmetry.space_group_name_H-M   'P 1'
#
loop_
_entity.id
_entity.type
_entity.pdbx_description
1 polymer ?
#
loop_
_entity_poly.entity_id
_entity_poly.type
_entity_poly.pdbx_seq_one_letter_code
_entity_poly.pdbx_strand_id
1 'polypeptide(L)' 'RTTVVVTASPLVLEACDEVVFLDSSGAELLRSTHRELMAMARSGDAQAADYRAVVSRALGEDTEVSC' A
#
# COMPACT_ATOMS: atom_id res chain seq x y z
N ARG A 1 7.91 -23.09 0.92
CA ARG A 1 8.22 -22.45 2.22
C ARG A 1 7.55 -21.08 2.19
N THR A 2 6.71 -20.75 3.16
CA THR A 2 5.96 -19.49 3.16
C THR A 2 6.50 -18.60 4.27
N THR A 3 6.78 -17.34 3.95
CA THR A 3 7.25 -16.34 4.91
C THR A 3 6.19 -15.24 5.00
N VAL A 4 5.75 -14.91 6.22
CA VAL A 4 4.83 -13.80 6.47
C VAL A 4 5.61 -12.70 7.15
N VAL A 5 5.59 -11.50 6.55
CA VAL A 5 6.19 -10.30 7.12
C VAL A 5 5.08 -9.42 7.67
N VAL A 6 5.11 -9.14 8.97
CA VAL A 6 4.18 -8.20 9.62
C VAL A 6 4.99 -6.98 10.02
N THR A 7 4.63 -5.81 9.49
CA THR A 7 5.35 -4.57 9.70
C THR A 7 4.37 -3.39 9.68
N ALA A 8 4.69 -2.35 10.45
CA ALA A 8 4.03 -1.05 10.32
C ALA A 8 4.75 -0.15 9.30
N SER A 9 5.95 -0.53 8.85
CA SER A 9 6.75 0.22 7.88
C SER A 9 6.49 -0.25 6.45
N PRO A 10 6.05 0.62 5.54
CA PRO A 10 5.86 0.30 4.12
C PRO A 10 7.16 0.02 3.36
N LEU A 11 8.32 0.40 3.92
CA LEU A 11 9.62 0.26 3.25
C LEU A 11 9.96 -1.19 2.91
N VAL A 12 9.36 -2.16 3.60
CA VAL A 12 9.61 -3.59 3.34
C VAL A 12 8.83 -4.07 2.11
N LEU A 13 7.77 -3.37 1.70
CA LEU A 13 6.82 -3.84 0.70
C LEU A 13 7.44 -3.96 -0.69
N GLU A 14 8.48 -3.18 -0.99
CA GLU A 14 9.23 -3.29 -2.25
C GLU A 14 10.08 -4.58 -2.33
N ALA A 15 10.46 -5.15 -1.18
CA ALA A 15 11.19 -6.40 -1.11
C ALA A 15 10.26 -7.63 -1.10
N CYS A 16 8.94 -7.44 -1.01
CA CYS A 16 7.96 -8.52 -1.02
C CYS A 16 7.59 -8.91 -2.46
N ASP A 17 7.45 -10.22 -2.69
CA ASP A 17 6.99 -10.74 -3.99
C ASP A 17 5.52 -10.39 -4.26
N GLU A 18 4.71 -10.22 -3.21
CA GLU A 18 3.28 -9.92 -3.29
C GLU A 18 2.81 -9.10 -2.09
N VAL A 19 1.87 -8.19 -2.31
CA VAL A 19 1.14 -7.40 -1.31
C VAL A 19 -0.34 -7.67 -1.46
N VAL A 20 -1.00 -7.99 -0.34
CA VAL A 20 -2.46 -8.12 -0.25
C VAL A 20 -3.00 -6.90 0.50
N PHE A 21 -3.81 -6.09 -0.16
CA PHE A 21 -4.50 -4.95 0.44
C PHE A 21 -5.90 -5.35 0.89
N LEU A 22 -6.22 -5.08 2.15
CA LEU A 22 -7.48 -5.47 2.76
C LEU A 22 -8.36 -4.26 3.02
N ASP A 23 -9.68 -4.44 2.91
CA ASP A 23 -10.64 -3.47 3.40
C ASP A 23 -10.78 -3.52 4.94
N SER A 24 -11.63 -2.63 5.47
CA SER A 24 -11.90 -2.56 6.92
C SER A 24 -12.53 -3.81 7.53
N SER A 25 -13.15 -4.68 6.71
CA SER A 25 -13.70 -5.96 7.16
C SER A 25 -12.67 -7.10 7.13
N GLY A 26 -11.47 -6.82 6.59
CA GLY A 26 -10.41 -7.81 6.39
C GLY A 26 -10.55 -8.59 5.08
N ALA A 27 -11.43 -8.18 4.16
CA ALA A 27 -11.57 -8.79 2.86
C ALA A 27 -10.51 -8.27 1.88
N GLU A 28 -10.00 -9.13 1.02
CA GLU A 28 -9.04 -8.78 -0.01
C GLU A 28 -9.66 -7.84 -1.06
N LEU A 29 -9.04 -6.68 -1.25
CA LEU A 29 -9.38 -5.72 -2.30
C LEU A 29 -8.46 -5.85 -3.51
N LEU A 30 -7.14 -5.91 -3.26
CA LEU A 30 -6.12 -5.97 -4.30
C LEU A 30 -5.00 -6.93 -3.90
N ARG A 31 -4.41 -7.55 -4.91
CA ARG A 31 -3.24 -8.42 -4.78
C ARG A 31 -2.32 -8.23 -5.98
N SER A 32 -1.11 -7.76 -5.73
CA SER A 32 -0.11 -7.46 -6.75
C SER A 32 1.21 -7.08 -6.05
N THR A 33 2.23 -6.64 -6.79
CA THR A 33 3.46 -6.09 -6.20
C THR A 33 3.25 -4.64 -5.72
N HIS A 34 4.05 -4.18 -4.76
CA HIS A 34 4.04 -2.77 -4.34
C HIS A 34 4.19 -1.81 -5.53
N ARG A 35 5.11 -2.12 -6.46
CA ARG A 35 5.41 -1.31 -7.64
C ARG A 35 4.20 -1.19 -8.57
N GLU A 36 3.51 -2.29 -8.83
CA GLU A 36 2.33 -2.31 -9.71
C GLU A 36 1.15 -1.57 -9.08
N LEU A 37 0.89 -1.77 -7.78
CA LEU A 37 -0.15 -1.03 -7.06
C LEU A 37 0.10 0.47 -7.12
N MET A 38 1.34 0.92 -6.93
CA MET A 38 1.69 2.34 -7.06
C MET A 38 1.53 2.85 -8.50
N ALA A 39 1.82 2.02 -9.51
CA ALA A 39 1.60 2.36 -10.92
C ALA A 39 0.11 2.49 -11.25
N MET A 40 -0.73 1.56 -10.77
CA MET A 40 -2.18 1.59 -10.91
C MET A 40 -2.78 2.85 -10.25
N ALA A 41 -2.31 3.20 -9.06
CA ALA A 41 -2.74 4.40 -8.35
C ALA A 41 -2.42 5.67 -9.16
N ARG A 42 -1.28 5.70 -9.87
CA ARG A 42 -0.89 6.80 -10.76
C ARG A 42 -1.70 6.83 -12.04
N SER A 43 -2.17 5.68 -12.53
CA SER A 43 -3.08 5.60 -13.69
C SER A 43 -4.55 5.89 -13.34
N GLY A 44 -4.86 6.18 -12.07
CA GLY A 44 -6.20 6.61 -11.65
C GLY A 44 -7.10 5.48 -11.14
N ASP A 45 -6.55 4.30 -10.85
CA ASP A 45 -7.32 3.24 -10.19
C ASP A 45 -7.70 3.67 -8.75
N ALA A 46 -8.99 3.60 -8.44
CA ALA A 46 -9.52 4.08 -7.16
C ALA A 46 -9.06 3.24 -5.97
N GLN A 47 -9.05 1.92 -6.08
CA GLN A 47 -8.63 1.04 -4.99
C GLN A 47 -7.11 1.14 -4.75
N ALA A 48 -6.34 1.32 -5.83
CA ALA A 48 -4.90 1.54 -5.71
C ALA A 48 -4.58 2.93 -5.13
N ALA A 49 -5.44 3.94 -5.37
CA ALA A 49 -5.31 5.23 -4.71
C ALA A 49 -5.50 5.14 -3.19
N ASP A 50 -6.43 4.30 -2.72
CA ASP A 50 -6.61 4.01 -1.29
C ASP A 50 -5.36 3.32 -0.70
N TYR A 51 -4.81 2.34 -1.41
CA TYR A 51 -3.54 1.72 -1.03
C TYR A 51 -2.41 2.75 -0.91
N ARG A 52 -2.26 3.64 -1.90
CA ARG A 52 -1.26 4.72 -1.88
C ARG A 52 -1.43 5.62 -0.67
N ALA A 53 -2.66 5.99 -0.32
CA ALA A 53 -2.94 6.83 0.85
C ALA A 53 -2.45 6.18 2.16
N VAL A 54 -2.63 4.87 2.32
CA VAL A 54 -2.11 4.13 3.49
C VAL A 54 -0.59 4.18 3.55
N VAL A 55 0.09 3.99 2.41
CA VAL A 55 1.56 4.02 2.31
C VAL A 55 2.11 5.41 2.63
N SER A 56 1.57 6.47 2.01
CA SER A 56 2.04 7.85 2.22
C SER A 56 1.84 8.31 3.66
N ARG A 57 0.70 7.98 4.28
CA ARG A 57 0.47 8.25 5.71
C ARG A 57 1.54 7.61 6.59
N ALA A 58 1.93 6.37 6.30
CA ALA A 58 2.90 5.64 7.09
C ALA A 58 4.35 6.09 6.84
N LEU A 59 4.66 6.68 5.68
CA LEU A 59 5.95 7.31 5.39
C LEU A 59 6.06 8.74 5.94
N GLY A 60 5.00 9.28 6.52
CA GLY A 60 4.98 10.65 7.07
C GLY A 60 4.89 11.73 5.98
N GLU A 61 4.57 11.36 4.74
CA GLU A 61 4.41 12.29 3.61
C GLU A 61 3.17 13.20 3.78
N ASP A 62 2.29 12.91 4.76
CA ASP A 62 1.14 13.75 5.14
C ASP A 62 1.44 14.70 6.33
N THR A 63 2.65 15.27 6.39
CA THR A 63 2.95 16.37 7.32
C THR A 63 3.34 17.61 6.53
N GLU A 64 2.33 18.39 6.12
CA GLU A 64 2.29 19.86 5.98
C GLU A 64 1.33 20.31 4.87
N VAL A 65 0.07 20.57 5.24
CA VAL A 65 -0.66 21.73 4.70
C VAL A 65 -1.38 22.41 5.86
N SER A 66 -0.68 23.32 6.53
CA SER A 66 -1.25 24.39 7.34
C SER A 66 -0.88 25.70 6.66
N CYS A 67 -1.85 26.33 6.00
CA CYS A 67 -1.86 27.76 5.66
C CYS A 67 -3.32 28.22 5.66
#